data_AF-A0A1V4XW56-F1
#
_entry.id   AF-A0A1V4XW56-F1
#
_cell.length_a   1.000
_cell.length_b   1.000
_cell.length_c   1.000
_cell.angle_alpha   90.00
_cell.angle_beta   90.00
_cell.angle_gamma   90.00
#
_symmetry.space_group_name_H-M   'P 1'
#
loop_
_entity.id
_entity.type
_entity.pdbx_description
1 polymer ?
#
loop_
_entity_poly.entity_id
_entity_poly.type
_entity_poly.pdbx_seq_one_letter_code
_entity_poly.pdbx_strand_id
1 'polypeptide(L)'
;MMKSSYKEAHREEKLAWLSEVADSAHDPDLAQNALYSMGRALRVKGEKSLSLKAFERILTDFPLGSRADDALYELAQEYHYSGEVDRSLQRYEELRNFKGRSDFASYSGMDPAMMLYGRNGEEGREAAQALLQDLERRVPEGPYHLNALFWMGRIAADRGDHRRAQEYFKKVIETSPFDYYALRARMHLRMGNRASQSLLPDEETRKELRSLYNGSRHEVHLSGRSAYHLRLKAALDTGLYRAVYGAYQRLRERIPAKRLEDLTVEELEQSGLFPQVSVLLALRQDAFAAAESLDDRDDIAANYLEISDKVGQAGDLPLSMSIIIEGRDIPEKSRNEQRAAMERRAFYLATAYPPCFRNEILAAATQQAGAGDQVSPELVYSILRRESLFCSTALSKAGALGLFQFIPSTFDSLNARWDLLLESGAPSRETFLLNPTQSISLGVRWFNEELLPHHDGHVLFALMEHNAGLGNVLQWKRYWKDLGRLEDVEYIIETIRARETRLFTRRTVADLMVVDAIGLFKD
;
A
#
# COMPACT_ATOMS: atom_id res chain seq x y z
N MET A 1 18.59 -3.72 28.46
CA MET A 1 19.81 -4.50 28.18
C MET A 1 19.56 -5.99 27.98
N MET A 2 18.88 -6.73 28.87
CA MET A 2 18.67 -8.19 28.73
C MET A 2 17.93 -8.64 27.45
N LYS A 3 16.86 -7.94 27.01
CA LYS A 3 16.15 -8.30 25.76
C LYS A 3 16.98 -8.12 24.48
N SER A 4 17.97 -7.22 24.49
CA SER A 4 18.86 -7.00 23.34
C SER A 4 19.89 -8.13 23.23
N SER A 5 20.54 -8.47 24.35
CA SER A 5 21.52 -9.56 24.42
C SER A 5 20.91 -10.93 24.08
N TYR A 6 19.67 -11.19 24.50
CA TYR A 6 18.96 -12.43 24.15
C TYR A 6 18.65 -12.53 22.65
N LYS A 7 18.17 -11.44 22.03
CA LYS A 7 17.93 -11.37 20.58
C LYS A 7 19.23 -11.48 19.78
N GLU A 8 20.34 -10.93 20.29
CA GLU A 8 21.67 -11.04 19.68
C GLU A 8 22.13 -12.51 19.68
N ALA A 9 22.07 -13.19 20.83
CA ALA A 9 22.50 -14.59 20.96
C ALA A 9 21.71 -15.54 20.05
N HIS A 10 20.39 -15.37 19.96
CA HIS A 10 19.55 -16.20 19.07
C HIS A 10 19.84 -15.93 17.58
N ARG A 11 20.29 -14.73 17.23
CA ARG A 11 20.70 -14.41 15.85
C ARG A 11 22.02 -15.08 15.49
N GLU A 12 22.98 -15.11 16.41
CA GLU A 12 24.27 -15.75 16.18
C GLU A 12 24.14 -17.27 16.08
N GLU A 13 23.34 -17.88 16.96
CA GLU A 13 23.00 -19.30 16.88
C GLU A 13 22.32 -19.64 15.55
N LYS A 14 21.35 -18.82 15.12
CA LYS A 14 20.69 -18.98 13.82
C LYS A 14 21.68 -18.89 12.65
N LEU A 15 22.61 -17.94 12.67
CA LEU A 15 23.61 -17.79 11.60
C LEU A 15 24.56 -18.97 11.55
N ALA A 16 25.01 -19.49 12.70
CA ALA A 16 25.85 -20.68 12.77
C ALA A 16 25.12 -21.91 12.18
N TRP A 17 23.87 -22.12 12.60
CA TRP A 17 23.03 -23.21 12.06
C TRP A 17 22.81 -23.08 10.55
N LEU A 18 22.51 -21.88 10.04
CA LEU A 18 22.34 -21.65 8.60
C LEU A 18 23.64 -21.92 7.82
N SER A 19 24.80 -21.57 8.37
CA SER A 19 26.10 -21.86 7.74
C SER A 19 26.34 -23.36 7.67
N GLU A 20 26.10 -24.09 8.76
CA GLU A 20 26.26 -25.55 8.80
C GLU A 20 25.36 -26.25 7.79
N VAL A 21 24.08 -25.85 7.71
CA VAL A 21 23.14 -26.39 6.72
C VAL A 21 23.58 -26.07 5.29
N ALA A 22 24.03 -24.84 5.03
CA ALA A 22 24.53 -24.47 3.70
C ALA A 22 25.75 -25.29 3.25
N ASP A 23 26.61 -25.70 4.18
CA ASP A 23 27.84 -26.44 3.90
C ASP A 23 27.65 -27.96 3.84
N SER A 24 26.70 -28.51 4.60
CA SER A 24 26.54 -29.95 4.79
C SER A 24 25.30 -30.56 4.14
N ALA A 25 24.31 -29.76 3.74
CA ALA A 25 23.08 -30.28 3.16
C ALA A 25 23.34 -30.97 1.81
N HIS A 26 22.89 -32.23 1.69
CA HIS A 26 22.90 -32.96 0.43
C HIS A 26 21.79 -32.51 -0.54
N ASP A 27 20.71 -31.91 -0.01
CA ASP A 27 19.63 -31.32 -0.81
C ASP A 27 20.04 -29.91 -1.28
N PRO A 28 20.20 -29.69 -2.61
CA PRO A 28 20.56 -28.39 -3.17
C PRO A 28 19.57 -27.28 -2.81
N ASP A 29 18.27 -27.58 -2.70
CA ASP A 29 17.27 -26.55 -2.37
C ASP A 29 17.39 -26.13 -0.91
N LEU A 30 17.70 -27.07 -0.01
CA LEU A 30 17.94 -26.76 1.40
C LEU A 30 19.20 -25.90 1.57
N ALA A 31 20.30 -26.23 0.88
CA ALA A 31 21.53 -25.44 0.90
C ALA A 31 21.30 -24.01 0.39
N GLN A 32 20.60 -23.85 -0.74
CA GLN A 32 20.24 -22.56 -1.30
C GLN A 32 19.35 -21.72 -0.36
N ASN A 33 18.32 -22.33 0.23
CA ASN A 33 17.44 -21.67 1.19
C ASN A 33 18.21 -21.20 2.44
N ALA A 34 19.19 -21.99 2.89
CA ALA A 34 20.05 -21.64 4.02
C ALA A 34 20.95 -20.44 3.68
N LEU A 35 21.64 -20.47 2.52
CA LEU A 35 22.44 -19.34 2.04
C LEU A 35 21.62 -18.07 1.87
N TYR A 36 20.43 -18.17 1.29
CA TYR A 36 19.54 -17.02 1.08
C TYR A 36 19.08 -16.42 2.42
N SER A 37 18.66 -17.28 3.34
CA SER A 37 18.25 -16.88 4.70
C SER A 37 19.41 -16.27 5.48
N MET A 38 20.62 -16.79 5.30
CA MET A 38 21.85 -16.28 5.91
C MET A 38 22.19 -14.89 5.36
N GLY A 39 22.15 -14.70 4.04
CA GLY A 39 22.37 -13.40 3.39
C GLY A 39 21.41 -12.33 3.92
N ARG A 40 20.11 -12.65 4.04
CA ARG A 40 19.11 -11.73 4.63
C ARG A 40 19.36 -11.43 6.11
N ALA A 41 19.73 -12.43 6.90
CA ALA A 41 20.02 -12.24 8.33
C ALA A 41 21.27 -11.37 8.55
N LEU A 42 22.33 -11.59 7.77
CA LEU A 42 23.55 -10.78 7.81
C LEU A 42 23.29 -9.32 7.45
N ARG A 43 22.45 -9.07 6.44
CA ARG A 43 22.01 -7.72 6.09
C ARG A 43 21.32 -7.01 7.26
N VAL A 44 20.40 -7.69 7.96
CA VAL A 44 19.72 -7.14 9.13
C VAL A 44 20.70 -6.85 10.28
N LYS A 45 21.79 -7.62 10.40
CA LYS A 45 22.89 -7.37 11.35
C LYS A 45 23.79 -6.19 10.93
N GLY A 46 23.69 -5.70 9.69
CA GLY A 46 24.58 -4.69 9.12
C GLY A 46 25.85 -5.26 8.50
N GLU A 47 26.00 -6.59 8.45
CA GLU A 47 27.17 -7.30 7.92
C GLU A 47 27.11 -7.42 6.38
N LYS A 48 27.13 -6.27 5.71
CA LYS A 48 26.86 -6.18 4.26
C LYS A 48 27.81 -7.01 3.40
N SER A 49 29.11 -7.02 3.71
CA SER A 49 30.09 -7.79 2.93
C SER A 49 29.81 -9.30 3.00
N LEU A 50 29.46 -9.81 4.19
CA LEU A 50 29.11 -11.22 4.36
C LEU A 50 27.77 -11.55 3.70
N SER A 51 26.80 -10.63 3.75
CA SER A 51 25.52 -10.77 3.05
C SER A 51 25.71 -10.92 1.54
N LEU A 52 26.51 -10.06 0.92
CA LEU A 52 26.85 -10.15 -0.51
C LEU A 52 27.52 -11.49 -0.84
N LYS A 53 28.50 -11.93 -0.04
CA LYS A 53 29.16 -13.22 -0.22
C LYS A 53 28.19 -14.40 -0.17
N ALA A 54 27.21 -14.37 0.73
CA ALA A 54 26.21 -15.43 0.84
C ALA A 54 25.35 -15.53 -0.44
N PHE A 55 24.92 -14.39 -1.00
CA PHE A 55 24.16 -14.38 -2.25
C PHE A 55 25.03 -14.71 -3.48
N GLU A 56 26.28 -14.22 -3.55
CA GLU A 56 27.23 -14.57 -4.61
C GLU A 56 27.54 -16.08 -4.63
N ARG A 57 27.59 -16.72 -3.45
CA ARG A 57 27.76 -18.17 -3.34
C ARG A 57 26.60 -18.95 -3.95
N ILE A 58 25.36 -18.46 -3.82
CA ILE A 58 24.19 -19.08 -4.50
C ILE A 58 24.41 -19.08 -6.01
N LEU A 59 24.87 -17.97 -6.57
CA LEU A 59 25.11 -17.86 -8.03
C LEU A 59 26.30 -18.71 -8.50
N THR A 60 27.28 -18.93 -7.63
CA THR A 60 28.48 -19.73 -7.94
C THR A 60 28.16 -21.23 -7.88
N ASP A 61 27.53 -21.67 -6.79
CA ASP A 61 27.29 -23.08 -6.50
C ASP A 61 26.03 -23.59 -7.24
N PHE A 62 25.04 -22.71 -7.46
CA PHE A 62 23.73 -23.05 -8.02
C PHE A 62 23.27 -22.02 -9.08
N PRO A 63 24.01 -21.83 -10.20
CA PRO A 63 23.77 -20.75 -11.17
C PRO A 63 22.39 -20.75 -11.85
N LEU A 64 21.69 -21.89 -11.85
CA LEU A 64 20.30 -22.04 -12.35
C LEU A 64 19.36 -22.60 -11.28
N GLY A 65 19.78 -22.54 -10.01
CA GLY A 65 19.03 -23.08 -8.89
C GLY A 65 17.77 -22.25 -8.56
N SER A 66 16.93 -22.82 -7.71
CA SER A 66 15.65 -22.25 -7.27
C SER A 66 15.76 -20.90 -6.56
N ARG A 67 16.97 -20.51 -6.10
CA ARG A 67 17.26 -19.22 -5.45
C ARG A 67 18.22 -18.32 -6.23
N ALA A 68 18.61 -18.70 -7.44
CA ALA A 68 19.57 -17.91 -8.20
C ALA A 68 19.00 -16.55 -8.63
N ASP A 69 17.73 -16.50 -9.03
CA ASP A 69 17.07 -15.25 -9.38
C ASP A 69 16.80 -14.36 -8.16
N ASP A 70 16.40 -14.95 -7.03
CA ASP A 70 16.34 -14.29 -5.72
C ASP A 70 17.68 -13.63 -5.36
N ALA A 71 18.79 -14.36 -5.51
CA ALA A 71 20.13 -13.87 -5.20
C ALA A 71 20.57 -12.74 -6.15
N LEU A 72 20.28 -12.86 -7.45
CA LEU A 72 20.53 -11.79 -8.42
C LEU A 72 19.77 -10.52 -8.05
N TYR A 73 18.50 -10.63 -7.69
CA TYR A 73 17.68 -9.50 -7.27
C TYR A 73 18.21 -8.86 -5.99
N GLU A 74 18.52 -9.64 -4.95
CA GLU A 74 19.07 -9.11 -3.69
C GLU A 74 20.42 -8.42 -3.91
N LEU A 75 21.32 -8.99 -4.72
CA LEU A 75 22.59 -8.35 -5.07
C LEU A 75 22.39 -7.04 -5.84
N ALA A 76 21.48 -7.02 -6.81
CA ALA A 76 21.16 -5.82 -7.57
C ALA A 76 20.69 -4.69 -6.66
N GLN A 77 19.79 -5.01 -5.72
CA GLN A 77 19.30 -4.06 -4.74
C GLN A 77 20.43 -3.58 -3.83
N GLU A 78 21.25 -4.48 -3.26
CA GLU A 78 22.35 -4.07 -2.37
C GLU A 78 23.37 -3.15 -3.05
N TYR A 79 23.74 -3.42 -4.30
CA TYR A 79 24.60 -2.51 -5.04
C TYR A 79 23.95 -1.15 -5.25
N HIS A 80 22.65 -1.10 -5.56
CA HIS A 80 21.91 0.16 -5.66
C HIS A 80 21.89 0.91 -4.32
N TYR A 81 21.65 0.22 -3.20
CA TYR A 81 21.60 0.81 -1.87
C TYR A 81 22.91 1.53 -1.50
N SER A 82 24.06 1.00 -1.91
CA SER A 82 25.38 1.62 -1.72
C SER A 82 25.87 2.52 -2.85
N GLY A 83 25.04 2.78 -3.86
CA GLY A 83 25.39 3.69 -4.95
C GLY A 83 26.28 3.08 -6.03
N GLU A 84 26.50 1.76 -6.01
CA GLU A 84 27.22 1.02 -7.05
C GLU A 84 26.29 0.71 -8.23
N VAL A 85 25.78 1.77 -8.87
CA VAL A 85 24.67 1.66 -9.83
C VAL A 85 25.03 0.79 -11.04
N ASP A 86 26.26 0.83 -11.56
CA ASP A 86 26.64 -0.02 -12.71
C ASP A 86 26.64 -1.51 -12.36
N ARG A 87 27.12 -1.88 -11.16
CA ARG A 87 27.04 -3.27 -10.68
C ARG A 87 25.59 -3.70 -10.47
N SER A 88 24.74 -2.79 -9.99
CA SER A 88 23.30 -3.05 -9.87
C SER A 88 22.67 -3.33 -11.23
N LEU A 89 22.92 -2.47 -12.23
CA LEU A 89 22.41 -2.64 -13.59
C LEU A 89 22.88 -3.95 -14.22
N GLN A 90 24.13 -4.36 -13.98
CA GLN A 90 24.66 -5.65 -14.43
C GLN A 90 23.89 -6.83 -13.82
N ARG A 91 23.62 -6.83 -12.51
CA ARG A 91 22.85 -7.89 -11.86
C ARG A 91 21.40 -7.94 -12.34
N TYR A 92 20.78 -6.79 -12.60
CA TYR A 92 19.46 -6.76 -13.24
C TYR A 92 19.48 -7.28 -14.68
N GLU A 93 20.55 -7.05 -15.43
CA GLU A 93 20.71 -7.61 -16.77
C GLU A 93 20.85 -9.14 -16.74
N GLU A 94 21.66 -9.67 -15.82
CA GLU A 94 21.76 -11.10 -15.56
C GLU A 94 20.38 -11.69 -15.20
N LEU A 95 19.61 -10.99 -14.34
CA LEU A 95 18.26 -11.39 -13.96
C LEU A 95 17.27 -11.37 -15.13
N ARG A 96 17.31 -10.35 -16.00
CA ARG A 96 16.48 -10.29 -17.23
C ARG A 96 16.80 -11.41 -18.22
N ASN A 97 18.04 -11.88 -18.23
CA ASN A 97 18.53 -12.91 -19.13
C ASN A 97 18.59 -14.30 -18.48
N PHE A 98 18.14 -14.41 -17.23
CA PHE A 98 18.11 -15.64 -16.47
C PHE A 98 17.30 -16.72 -17.21
N LYS A 99 17.86 -17.92 -17.32
CA LYS A 99 17.29 -19.01 -18.14
C LYS A 99 16.28 -19.87 -17.38
N GLY A 100 16.27 -19.80 -16.05
CA GLY A 100 15.26 -20.47 -15.23
C GLY A 100 13.94 -19.71 -15.16
N ARG A 101 12.97 -20.28 -14.46
CA ARG A 101 11.76 -19.54 -14.07
C ARG A 101 12.18 -18.45 -13.09
N SER A 102 11.76 -17.21 -13.33
CA SER A 102 12.00 -16.12 -12.39
C SER A 102 10.73 -15.40 -12.00
N ASP A 103 10.56 -15.19 -10.70
CA ASP A 103 9.46 -14.40 -10.14
C ASP A 103 9.74 -12.88 -10.23
N PHE A 104 10.97 -12.51 -10.63
CA PHE A 104 11.42 -11.12 -10.72
C PHE A 104 11.45 -10.55 -12.15
N ALA A 105 10.92 -11.27 -13.13
CA ALA A 105 10.91 -10.86 -14.54
C ALA A 105 10.33 -9.44 -14.75
N SER A 106 9.31 -9.06 -13.98
CA SER A 106 8.72 -7.71 -14.04
C SER A 106 9.60 -6.64 -13.39
N TYR A 107 10.29 -6.99 -12.30
CA TYR A 107 11.13 -6.07 -11.52
C TYR A 107 12.43 -5.75 -12.24
N SER A 108 12.97 -6.72 -12.99
CA SER A 108 14.23 -6.60 -13.70
C SER A 108 14.20 -5.63 -14.89
N GLY A 109 13.02 -5.14 -15.28
CA GLY A 109 12.84 -4.01 -16.20
C GLY A 109 12.61 -2.66 -15.49
N MET A 110 11.69 -2.62 -14.51
CA MET A 110 11.21 -1.37 -13.92
C MET A 110 12.26 -0.65 -13.08
N ASP A 111 12.87 -1.33 -12.10
CA ASP A 111 13.87 -0.72 -11.20
C ASP A 111 15.09 -0.15 -11.96
N PRO A 112 15.76 -0.90 -12.87
CA PRO A 112 16.89 -0.36 -13.62
C PRO A 112 16.50 0.75 -14.60
N ALA A 113 15.28 0.73 -15.16
CA ALA A 113 14.79 1.85 -15.97
C ALA A 113 14.73 3.15 -15.17
N MET A 114 14.24 3.09 -13.93
CA MET A 114 14.21 4.27 -13.05
C MET A 114 15.61 4.73 -12.64
N MET A 115 16.55 3.82 -12.40
CA MET A 115 17.95 4.17 -12.13
C MET A 115 18.57 4.94 -13.30
N LEU A 116 18.35 4.48 -14.53
CA LEU A 116 18.87 5.11 -15.74
C LEU A 116 18.20 6.46 -16.03
N TYR A 117 16.88 6.54 -15.88
CA TYR A 117 16.16 7.81 -15.98
C TYR A 117 16.67 8.84 -14.96
N GLY A 118 17.01 8.38 -13.75
CA GLY A 118 17.55 9.21 -12.66
C GLY A 118 18.91 9.83 -12.94
N ARG A 119 19.76 9.23 -13.81
CA ARG A 119 21.10 9.73 -14.15
C ARG A 119 21.09 11.08 -14.90
N ASN A 120 19.91 11.54 -15.35
CA ASN A 120 19.72 12.70 -16.24
C ASN A 120 20.43 12.54 -17.60
N GLY A 121 19.95 13.28 -18.59
CA GLY A 121 20.48 13.23 -19.96
C GLY A 121 19.68 12.33 -20.91
N GLU A 122 19.98 12.45 -22.20
CA GLU A 122 19.26 11.76 -23.27
C GLU A 122 19.53 10.25 -23.27
N GLU A 123 20.80 9.84 -23.14
CA GLU A 123 21.21 8.44 -23.11
C GLU A 123 20.49 7.63 -22.01
N GLY A 124 20.42 8.17 -20.79
CA GLY A 124 19.72 7.53 -19.67
C GLY A 124 18.21 7.38 -19.94
N ARG A 125 17.58 8.37 -20.58
CA ARG A 125 16.17 8.31 -20.96
C ARG A 125 15.91 7.29 -22.07
N GLU A 126 16.79 7.21 -23.06
CA GLU A 126 16.69 6.21 -24.14
C GLU A 126 16.84 4.79 -23.61
N ALA A 127 17.85 4.56 -22.75
CA ALA A 127 18.06 3.26 -22.13
C ALA A 127 16.89 2.87 -21.20
N ALA A 128 16.37 3.82 -20.41
CA ALA A 128 15.17 3.60 -19.60
C ALA A 128 13.96 3.24 -20.47
N GLN A 129 13.73 3.98 -21.56
CA GLN A 129 12.63 3.71 -22.48
C GLN A 129 12.75 2.31 -23.11
N ALA A 130 13.95 1.90 -23.53
CA ALA A 130 14.18 0.57 -24.10
C ALA A 130 13.87 -0.54 -23.09
N LEU A 131 14.24 -0.37 -21.81
CA LEU A 131 13.91 -1.33 -20.76
C LEU A 131 12.41 -1.43 -20.49
N LEU A 132 11.70 -0.31 -20.47
CA LEU A 132 10.24 -0.31 -20.27
C LEU A 132 9.51 -0.95 -21.46
N GLN A 133 9.98 -0.74 -22.69
CA GLN A 133 9.45 -1.41 -23.88
C GLN A 133 9.71 -2.92 -23.85
N ASP A 134 10.91 -3.34 -23.42
CA ASP A 134 11.23 -4.76 -23.25
C ASP A 134 10.36 -5.41 -22.16
N LEU A 135 10.15 -4.72 -21.04
CA LEU A 135 9.27 -5.16 -19.96
C LEU A 135 7.85 -5.42 -20.47
N GLU A 136 7.26 -4.46 -21.18
CA GLU A 136 5.91 -4.58 -21.74
C GLU A 136 5.79 -5.71 -22.76
N ARG A 137 6.84 -5.96 -23.54
CA ARG A 137 6.88 -7.04 -24.51
C ARG A 137 6.97 -8.42 -23.85
N ARG A 138 7.77 -8.55 -22.78
CA ARG A 138 8.02 -9.83 -22.09
C ARG A 138 6.91 -10.19 -21.11
N VAL A 139 6.36 -9.20 -20.42
CA VAL A 139 5.32 -9.36 -19.39
C VAL A 139 4.16 -8.42 -19.70
N PRO A 140 3.43 -8.64 -20.82
CA PRO A 140 2.30 -7.80 -21.18
C PRO A 140 1.24 -7.84 -20.08
N GLU A 141 0.73 -6.67 -19.71
CA GLU A 141 -0.27 -6.50 -18.63
C GLU A 141 0.21 -7.06 -17.28
N GLY A 142 1.53 -7.03 -17.04
CA GLY A 142 2.12 -7.39 -15.76
C GLY A 142 1.83 -6.36 -14.64
N PRO A 143 2.32 -6.61 -13.42
CA PRO A 143 2.13 -5.70 -12.27
C PRO A 143 2.59 -4.25 -12.49
N TYR A 144 3.54 -4.03 -13.39
CA TYR A 144 4.08 -2.72 -13.73
C TYR A 144 3.49 -2.11 -15.01
N HIS A 145 2.42 -2.68 -15.58
CA HIS A 145 1.88 -2.24 -16.86
C HIS A 145 1.55 -0.74 -16.90
N LEU A 146 0.78 -0.26 -15.92
CA LEU A 146 0.41 1.15 -15.82
C LEU A 146 1.64 2.04 -15.56
N ASN A 147 2.57 1.58 -14.70
CA ASN A 147 3.82 2.29 -14.43
C ASN A 147 4.63 2.46 -15.72
N ALA A 148 4.85 1.38 -16.46
CA ALA A 148 5.68 1.37 -17.66
C ALA A 148 5.08 2.26 -18.76
N LEU A 149 3.77 2.15 -19.01
CA LEU A 149 3.07 3.05 -19.94
C LEU A 149 3.21 4.52 -19.52
N PHE A 150 2.99 4.83 -18.24
CA PHE A 150 3.12 6.19 -17.73
C PHE A 150 4.55 6.73 -17.90
N TRP A 151 5.55 5.96 -17.50
CA TRP A 151 6.95 6.37 -17.59
C TRP A 151 7.46 6.46 -19.03
N MET A 152 6.97 5.61 -19.95
CA MET A 152 7.21 5.81 -21.39
C MET A 152 6.58 7.10 -21.90
N GLY A 153 5.37 7.45 -21.43
CA GLY A 153 4.73 8.74 -21.73
C GLY A 153 5.52 9.93 -21.19
N ARG A 154 6.01 9.82 -19.95
CA ARG A 154 6.91 10.81 -19.31
C ARG A 154 8.20 11.01 -20.08
N ILE A 155 8.87 9.92 -20.45
CA ILE A 155 10.12 10.00 -21.22
C ILE A 155 9.86 10.62 -22.58
N ALA A 156 8.77 10.26 -23.26
CA ALA A 156 8.39 10.88 -24.53
C ALA A 156 8.14 12.39 -24.37
N ALA A 157 7.46 12.82 -23.30
CA ALA A 157 7.22 14.23 -23.00
C ALA A 157 8.53 15.00 -22.72
N ASP A 158 9.43 14.42 -21.92
CA ASP A 158 10.74 15.00 -21.61
C ASP A 158 11.64 15.12 -22.87
N ARG A 159 11.40 14.30 -23.90
CA ARG A 159 12.07 14.35 -25.20
C ARG A 159 11.37 15.23 -26.24
N GLY A 160 10.22 15.84 -25.89
CA GLY A 160 9.42 16.66 -26.80
C GLY A 160 8.53 15.88 -27.78
N ASP A 161 8.45 14.55 -27.67
CA ASP A 161 7.51 13.73 -28.46
C ASP A 161 6.11 13.74 -27.83
N HIS A 162 5.45 14.90 -27.95
CA HIS A 162 4.15 15.14 -27.35
C HIS A 162 3.05 14.20 -27.86
N ARG A 163 3.16 13.74 -29.12
CA ARG A 163 2.17 12.82 -29.70
C ARG A 163 2.24 11.46 -29.01
N ARG A 164 3.44 10.87 -28.91
CA ARG A 164 3.59 9.58 -28.21
C ARG A 164 3.28 9.70 -26.73
N ALA A 165 3.68 10.80 -26.09
CA ALA A 165 3.34 11.06 -24.70
C ALA A 165 1.82 11.01 -24.48
N GLN A 166 1.04 11.71 -25.31
CA GLN A 166 -0.41 11.69 -25.24
C GLN A 166 -1.02 10.30 -25.47
N GLU A 167 -0.50 9.52 -26.43
CA GLU A 167 -0.94 8.15 -26.70
C GLU A 167 -0.76 7.26 -25.46
N TYR A 168 0.41 7.30 -24.83
CA TYR A 168 0.66 6.56 -23.60
C TYR A 168 -0.25 7.02 -22.46
N PHE A 169 -0.36 8.32 -22.21
CA PHE A 169 -1.18 8.85 -21.12
C PHE A 169 -2.66 8.51 -21.28
N LYS A 170 -3.22 8.60 -22.49
CA LYS A 170 -4.61 8.18 -22.77
C LYS A 170 -4.81 6.69 -22.49
N LYS A 171 -3.87 5.84 -22.92
CA LYS A 171 -3.95 4.40 -22.66
C LYS A 171 -3.95 4.06 -21.16
N VAL A 172 -3.16 4.76 -20.35
CA VAL A 172 -3.18 4.59 -18.89
C VAL A 172 -4.54 4.98 -18.31
N ILE A 173 -5.11 6.11 -18.74
CA ILE A 173 -6.42 6.60 -18.29
C ILE A 173 -7.55 5.64 -18.67
N GLU A 174 -7.53 5.11 -19.88
CA GLU A 174 -8.54 4.15 -20.37
C GLU A 174 -8.48 2.81 -19.61
N THR A 175 -7.27 2.40 -19.22
CA THR A 175 -7.03 1.11 -18.57
C THR A 175 -7.53 1.11 -17.12
N SER A 176 -7.16 2.11 -16.32
CA SER A 176 -7.58 2.23 -14.91
C SER A 176 -7.83 3.69 -14.54
N PRO A 177 -9.05 4.21 -14.75
CA PRO A 177 -9.36 5.64 -14.67
C PRO A 177 -8.99 6.33 -13.35
N PHE A 178 -8.89 5.64 -12.23
CA PHE A 178 -8.63 6.24 -10.92
C PHE A 178 -7.37 5.69 -10.25
N ASP A 179 -6.53 4.95 -10.98
CA ASP A 179 -5.20 4.59 -10.50
C ASP A 179 -4.29 5.83 -10.41
N TYR A 180 -3.26 5.76 -9.55
CA TYR A 180 -2.25 6.80 -9.41
C TYR A 180 -1.75 7.29 -10.77
N TYR A 181 -1.30 6.39 -11.65
CA TYR A 181 -0.71 6.79 -12.93
C TYR A 181 -1.73 7.41 -13.89
N ALA A 182 -3.00 7.04 -13.81
CA ALA A 182 -4.05 7.67 -14.62
C ALA A 182 -4.36 9.09 -14.16
N LEU A 183 -4.32 9.33 -12.84
CA LEU A 183 -4.46 10.68 -12.29
C LEU A 183 -3.26 11.54 -12.68
N ARG A 184 -2.03 11.01 -12.57
CA ARG A 184 -0.81 11.69 -13.07
C ARG A 184 -0.87 11.95 -14.58
N ALA A 185 -1.31 10.97 -15.37
CA ALA A 185 -1.46 11.10 -16.81
C ALA A 185 -2.43 12.23 -17.20
N ARG A 186 -3.58 12.37 -16.49
CA ARG A 186 -4.49 13.52 -16.68
C ARG A 186 -3.79 14.85 -16.41
N MET A 187 -3.01 14.93 -15.32
CA MET A 187 -2.24 16.13 -15.00
C MET A 187 -1.20 16.43 -16.10
N HIS A 188 -0.51 15.43 -16.64
CA HIS A 188 0.43 15.64 -17.75
C HIS A 188 -0.25 16.15 -19.01
N LEU A 189 -1.41 15.61 -19.36
CA LEU A 189 -2.19 16.07 -20.51
C LEU A 189 -2.64 17.53 -20.38
N ARG A 190 -2.80 18.05 -19.15
CA ARG A 190 -3.32 19.39 -18.86
C ARG A 190 -2.25 20.42 -18.50
N MET A 191 -1.26 20.01 -17.71
CA MET A 191 -0.23 20.86 -17.11
C MET A 191 1.14 20.72 -17.77
N GLY A 192 1.33 19.70 -18.62
CA GLY A 192 2.63 19.30 -19.14
C GLY A 192 3.60 18.91 -18.02
N ASN A 193 4.89 19.19 -18.21
CA ASN A 193 5.95 18.79 -17.28
C ASN A 193 5.83 19.40 -15.87
N ARG A 194 5.04 20.46 -15.68
CA ARG A 194 4.75 21.00 -14.33
C ARG A 194 4.00 19.99 -13.45
N ALA A 195 3.34 19.00 -14.05
CA ALA A 195 2.67 17.94 -13.31
C ALA A 195 3.63 17.22 -12.34
N SER A 196 4.90 16.95 -12.71
CA SER A 196 5.87 16.28 -11.80
C SER A 196 6.13 17.01 -10.49
N GLN A 197 5.88 18.32 -10.42
CA GLN A 197 6.13 19.11 -9.21
C GLN A 197 4.87 19.29 -8.37
N SER A 198 3.70 18.89 -8.89
CA SER A 198 2.42 19.05 -8.22
C SER A 198 1.97 17.73 -7.61
N LEU A 199 1.59 17.77 -6.33
CA LEU A 199 1.00 16.63 -5.64
C LEU A 199 -0.50 16.50 -5.95
N LEU A 200 -1.21 17.64 -6.00
CA LEU A 200 -2.65 17.71 -6.21
C LEU A 200 -3.00 17.99 -7.68
N PRO A 201 -4.18 17.54 -8.14
CA PRO A 201 -4.64 17.74 -9.51
C PRO A 201 -4.89 19.23 -9.85
N ASP A 202 -4.94 19.55 -11.14
CA ASP A 202 -5.41 20.85 -11.62
C ASP A 202 -6.94 21.00 -11.51
N GLU A 203 -7.43 22.22 -11.67
CA GLU A 203 -8.85 22.54 -11.47
C GLU A 203 -9.79 21.83 -12.46
N GLU A 204 -9.35 21.57 -13.70
CA GLU A 204 -10.19 20.88 -14.68
C GLU A 204 -10.30 19.39 -14.34
N THR A 205 -9.21 18.78 -13.86
CA THR A 205 -9.25 17.44 -13.29
C THR A 205 -10.17 17.38 -12.07
N ARG A 206 -10.17 18.40 -11.20
CA ARG A 206 -11.11 18.45 -10.05
C ARG A 206 -12.57 18.46 -10.50
N LYS A 207 -12.92 19.32 -11.46
CA LYS A 207 -14.29 19.42 -11.98
C LYS A 207 -14.76 18.11 -12.60
N GLU A 208 -13.92 17.47 -13.42
CA GLU A 208 -14.22 16.17 -14.04
C GLU A 208 -14.55 15.11 -12.97
N LEU A 209 -13.64 14.91 -12.01
CA LEU A 209 -13.82 13.88 -10.97
C LEU A 209 -15.00 14.18 -10.05
N ARG A 210 -15.23 15.45 -9.71
CA ARG A 210 -16.40 15.87 -8.92
C ARG A 210 -17.71 15.58 -9.65
N SER A 211 -17.77 15.86 -10.95
CA SER A 211 -18.94 15.55 -11.77
C SER A 211 -19.21 14.04 -11.80
N LEU A 212 -18.16 13.22 -11.99
CA LEU A 212 -18.28 11.76 -11.96
C LEU A 212 -18.75 11.26 -10.60
N TYR A 213 -18.19 11.78 -9.51
CA TYR A 213 -18.58 11.42 -8.14
C TYR A 213 -20.04 11.77 -7.84
N ASN A 214 -20.49 12.97 -8.20
CA ASN A 214 -21.88 13.37 -8.01
C ASN A 214 -22.85 12.49 -8.81
N GLY A 215 -22.48 12.12 -10.04
CA GLY A 215 -23.25 11.20 -10.89
C GLY A 215 -23.20 9.73 -10.44
N SER A 216 -22.25 9.35 -9.58
CA SER A 216 -22.06 7.98 -9.10
C SER A 216 -22.96 7.58 -7.93
N ARG A 217 -23.65 8.55 -7.31
CA ARG A 217 -24.58 8.33 -6.20
C ARG A 217 -25.91 7.81 -6.74
N HIS A 218 -26.26 6.57 -6.39
CA HIS A 218 -27.53 5.97 -6.78
C HIS A 218 -27.91 4.86 -5.80
N GLU A 219 -29.18 4.46 -5.80
CA GLU A 219 -29.66 3.35 -4.98
C GLU A 219 -29.20 2.02 -5.57
N VAL A 220 -28.48 1.25 -4.75
CA VAL A 220 -27.95 -0.06 -5.09
C VAL A 220 -28.93 -1.14 -4.65
N HIS A 221 -29.12 -2.18 -5.46
CA HIS A 221 -29.86 -3.38 -5.08
C HIS A 221 -28.98 -4.61 -5.29
N LEU A 222 -28.86 -5.48 -4.29
CA LEU A 222 -28.13 -6.74 -4.48
C LEU A 222 -28.85 -7.59 -5.52
N SER A 223 -28.06 -8.14 -6.45
CA SER A 223 -28.53 -9.20 -7.32
C SER A 223 -29.13 -10.36 -6.49
N GLY A 224 -30.12 -11.07 -7.05
CA GLY A 224 -30.70 -12.29 -6.47
C GLY A 224 -30.16 -13.57 -7.13
N ARG A 225 -28.98 -13.50 -7.77
CA ARG A 225 -28.55 -14.48 -8.78
C ARG A 225 -27.91 -15.74 -8.22
N SER A 226 -27.59 -15.80 -6.93
CA SER A 226 -27.07 -17.02 -6.28
C SER A 226 -27.57 -17.19 -4.85
N ALA A 227 -27.44 -18.41 -4.30
CA ALA A 227 -27.85 -18.68 -2.92
C ALA A 227 -27.09 -17.82 -1.89
N TYR A 228 -25.85 -17.45 -2.19
CA TYR A 228 -25.03 -16.54 -1.38
C TYR A 228 -25.66 -15.14 -1.31
N HIS A 229 -26.13 -14.62 -2.45
CA HIS A 229 -26.85 -13.35 -2.50
C HIS A 229 -28.11 -13.38 -1.64
N LEU A 230 -28.91 -14.43 -1.76
CA LEU A 230 -30.18 -14.53 -1.02
C LEU A 230 -29.95 -14.56 0.50
N ARG A 231 -28.95 -15.29 0.98
CA ARG A 231 -28.58 -15.31 2.40
C ARG A 231 -28.06 -13.97 2.88
N LEU A 232 -27.14 -13.37 2.13
CA LEU A 232 -26.58 -12.06 2.46
C LEU A 232 -27.68 -10.99 2.50
N LYS A 233 -28.54 -10.96 1.48
CA LYS A 233 -29.68 -10.04 1.39
C LYS A 233 -30.62 -10.20 2.57
N ALA A 234 -31.02 -11.43 2.91
CA ALA A 234 -31.88 -11.69 4.06
C ALA A 234 -31.25 -11.18 5.38
N ALA A 235 -29.94 -11.40 5.58
CA ALA A 235 -29.24 -10.93 6.76
C ALA A 235 -29.13 -9.40 6.84
N LEU A 236 -28.97 -8.72 5.70
CA LEU A 236 -28.95 -7.26 5.60
C LEU A 236 -30.35 -6.67 5.85
N ASP A 237 -31.37 -7.18 5.17
CA ASP A 237 -32.76 -6.69 5.26
C ASP A 237 -33.33 -6.84 6.68
N THR A 238 -33.00 -7.94 7.37
CA THR A 238 -33.47 -8.20 8.75
C THR A 238 -32.69 -7.45 9.82
N GLY A 239 -31.57 -6.79 9.45
CA GLY A 239 -30.66 -6.16 10.40
C GLY A 239 -29.73 -7.13 11.15
N LEU A 240 -29.81 -8.44 10.86
CA LEU A 240 -28.94 -9.46 11.45
C LEU A 240 -27.46 -9.14 11.21
N TYR A 241 -27.09 -8.74 9.99
CA TYR A 241 -25.70 -8.42 9.64
C TYR A 241 -25.13 -7.34 10.57
N ARG A 242 -25.85 -6.21 10.71
CA ARG A 242 -25.44 -5.11 11.58
C ARG A 242 -25.33 -5.55 13.04
N ALA A 243 -26.27 -6.39 13.51
CA ALA A 243 -26.24 -6.89 14.89
C ALA A 243 -25.00 -7.75 15.18
N VAL A 244 -24.65 -8.67 14.28
CA VAL A 244 -23.47 -9.53 14.46
C VAL A 244 -22.16 -8.78 14.24
N TYR A 245 -22.13 -7.78 13.35
CA TYR A 245 -20.97 -6.90 13.21
C TYR A 245 -20.73 -6.07 14.47
N GLY A 246 -21.78 -5.51 15.08
CA GLY A 246 -21.67 -4.82 16.36
C GLY A 246 -21.22 -5.74 17.51
N ALA A 247 -21.57 -7.04 17.46
CA ALA A 247 -21.04 -8.03 18.40
C ALA A 247 -19.53 -8.26 18.20
N TYR A 248 -19.07 -8.33 16.96
CA TYR A 248 -17.65 -8.40 16.66
C TYR A 248 -16.88 -7.17 17.16
N GLN A 249 -17.41 -5.95 16.96
CA GLN A 249 -16.78 -4.73 17.50
C GLN A 249 -16.61 -4.79 19.02
N ARG A 250 -17.65 -5.22 19.76
CA ARG A 250 -17.56 -5.42 21.21
C ARG A 250 -16.54 -6.49 21.61
N LEU A 251 -16.40 -7.57 20.84
CA LEU A 251 -15.35 -8.57 21.07
C LEU A 251 -13.96 -7.92 20.95
N ARG A 252 -13.75 -7.13 19.90
CA ARG A 252 -12.48 -6.44 19.65
C ARG A 252 -12.14 -5.43 20.75
N GLU A 253 -13.13 -4.71 21.28
CA GLU A 253 -12.96 -3.81 22.42
C GLU A 253 -12.56 -4.55 23.70
N ARG A 254 -13.08 -5.76 23.93
CA ARG A 254 -12.75 -6.59 25.10
C ARG A 254 -11.38 -7.26 25.01
N ILE A 255 -10.98 -7.69 23.81
CA ILE A 255 -9.72 -8.39 23.57
C ILE A 255 -8.91 -7.67 22.49
N PRO A 256 -8.43 -6.44 22.77
CA PRO A 256 -7.79 -5.60 21.77
C PRO A 256 -6.44 -6.14 21.29
N ALA A 257 -5.76 -6.92 22.14
CA ALA A 257 -4.37 -7.35 21.95
C ALA A 257 -4.17 -8.59 21.05
N LYS A 258 -5.24 -9.29 20.65
CA LYS A 258 -5.17 -10.50 19.81
C LYS A 258 -5.97 -10.33 18.54
N ARG A 259 -5.54 -10.85 17.39
CA ARG A 259 -6.41 -10.90 16.21
C ARG A 259 -7.42 -12.04 16.35
N LEU A 260 -8.46 -12.04 15.53
CA LEU A 260 -9.52 -13.05 15.63
C LEU A 260 -8.98 -14.48 15.42
N GLU A 261 -8.04 -14.65 14.50
CA GLU A 261 -7.34 -15.91 14.24
C GLU A 261 -6.34 -16.32 15.33
N ASP A 262 -5.98 -15.40 16.23
CA ASP A 262 -5.08 -15.66 17.36
C ASP A 262 -5.84 -15.94 18.66
N LEU A 263 -7.18 -15.88 18.64
CA LEU A 263 -8.02 -16.22 19.78
C LEU A 263 -8.19 -17.72 19.91
N THR A 264 -8.11 -18.23 21.14
CA THR A 264 -8.48 -19.62 21.42
C THR A 264 -10.00 -19.79 21.42
N VAL A 265 -10.46 -21.03 21.26
CA VAL A 265 -11.89 -21.37 21.39
C VAL A 265 -12.41 -20.98 22.78
N GLU A 266 -11.63 -21.24 23.83
CA GLU A 266 -11.99 -20.89 25.21
C GLU A 266 -12.18 -19.37 25.38
N GLU A 267 -11.29 -18.55 24.81
CA GLU A 267 -11.41 -17.08 24.86
C GLU A 267 -12.67 -16.59 24.13
N LEU A 268 -13.02 -17.22 23.00
CA LEU A 268 -14.25 -16.93 22.27
C LEU A 268 -15.50 -17.34 23.05
N GLU A 269 -15.50 -18.49 23.70
CA GLU A 269 -16.61 -18.96 24.55
C GLU A 269 -16.82 -18.03 25.75
N GLN A 270 -15.74 -17.70 26.47
CA GLN A 270 -15.75 -16.80 27.61
C GLN A 270 -16.23 -15.38 27.24
N SER A 271 -16.04 -14.96 25.98
CA SER A 271 -16.55 -13.68 25.50
C SER A 271 -18.08 -13.59 25.46
N GLY A 272 -18.78 -14.73 25.37
CA GLY A 272 -20.22 -14.81 25.13
C GLY A 272 -20.68 -14.32 23.75
N LEU A 273 -19.74 -14.09 22.82
CA LEU A 273 -19.98 -13.54 21.49
C LEU A 273 -19.66 -14.51 20.34
N PHE A 274 -19.27 -15.75 20.67
CA PHE A 274 -18.83 -16.74 19.70
C PHE A 274 -19.89 -17.07 18.62
N PRO A 275 -21.18 -17.29 18.93
CA PRO A 275 -22.20 -17.52 17.91
C PRO A 275 -22.34 -16.35 16.93
N GLN A 276 -22.34 -15.12 17.43
CA GLN A 276 -22.49 -13.91 16.61
C GLN A 276 -21.28 -13.73 15.70
N VAL A 277 -20.07 -13.92 16.21
CA VAL A 277 -18.84 -13.83 15.42
C VAL A 277 -18.78 -14.93 14.36
N SER A 278 -19.22 -16.14 14.68
CA SER A 278 -19.32 -17.25 13.72
C SER A 278 -20.28 -16.91 12.57
N VAL A 279 -21.46 -16.36 12.89
CA VAL A 279 -22.43 -15.90 11.88
C VAL A 279 -21.84 -14.77 11.03
N LEU A 280 -21.14 -13.80 11.63
CA LEU A 280 -20.48 -12.73 10.86
C LEU A 280 -19.45 -13.31 9.89
N LEU A 281 -18.60 -14.24 10.32
CA LEU A 281 -17.61 -14.87 9.46
C LEU A 281 -18.26 -15.61 8.29
N ALA A 282 -19.35 -16.34 8.54
CA ALA A 282 -20.13 -17.01 7.49
C ALA A 282 -20.75 -16.00 6.51
N LEU A 283 -21.31 -14.88 7.01
CA LEU A 283 -21.87 -13.82 6.16
C LEU A 283 -20.79 -13.11 5.32
N ARG A 284 -19.59 -12.91 5.87
CA ARG A 284 -18.46 -12.36 5.11
C ARG A 284 -17.98 -13.32 4.03
N GLN A 285 -17.98 -14.63 4.30
CA GLN A 285 -17.73 -15.65 3.27
C GLN A 285 -18.82 -15.64 2.20
N ASP A 286 -20.09 -15.52 2.58
CA ASP A 286 -21.20 -15.36 1.64
C ASP A 286 -21.04 -14.11 0.78
N ALA A 287 -20.55 -13.00 1.33
CA ALA A 287 -20.28 -11.78 0.55
C ALA A 287 -19.20 -11.99 -0.53
N PHE A 288 -18.08 -12.63 -0.19
CA PHE A 288 -17.05 -12.96 -1.19
C PHE A 288 -17.56 -13.96 -2.23
N ALA A 289 -18.23 -15.02 -1.79
CA ALA A 289 -18.78 -16.03 -2.69
C ALA A 289 -19.86 -15.45 -3.61
N ALA A 290 -20.71 -14.54 -3.11
CA ALA A 290 -21.68 -13.83 -3.91
C ALA A 290 -20.98 -12.96 -4.97
N ALA A 291 -19.95 -12.20 -4.57
CA ALA A 291 -19.20 -11.33 -5.47
C ALA A 291 -18.59 -12.07 -6.68
N GLU A 292 -18.14 -13.31 -6.45
CA GLU A 292 -17.46 -14.16 -7.43
C GLU A 292 -18.39 -15.14 -8.16
N SER A 293 -19.69 -15.16 -7.82
CA SER A 293 -20.64 -16.16 -8.33
C SER A 293 -21.19 -15.92 -9.74
N LEU A 294 -20.69 -14.92 -10.46
CA LEU A 294 -21.18 -14.54 -11.81
C LEU A 294 -20.14 -14.90 -12.88
N ASP A 295 -20.60 -15.23 -14.07
CA ASP A 295 -19.75 -15.70 -15.17
C ASP A 295 -19.19 -14.56 -16.05
N ASP A 296 -19.93 -13.45 -16.18
CA ASP A 296 -19.56 -12.31 -17.02
C ASP A 296 -18.76 -11.28 -16.21
N ARG A 297 -17.57 -10.88 -16.71
CA ARG A 297 -16.66 -9.96 -16.00
C ARG A 297 -17.31 -8.63 -15.65
N ASP A 298 -18.15 -8.15 -16.55
CA ASP A 298 -18.80 -6.88 -16.41
C ASP A 298 -19.84 -6.96 -15.29
N ASP A 299 -20.65 -8.02 -15.28
CA ASP A 299 -21.57 -8.33 -14.19
C ASP A 299 -20.83 -8.55 -12.85
N ILE A 300 -19.66 -9.20 -12.84
CA ILE A 300 -18.83 -9.37 -11.64
C ILE A 300 -18.43 -8.00 -11.08
N ALA A 301 -17.90 -7.10 -11.90
CA ALA A 301 -17.48 -5.77 -11.44
C ALA A 301 -18.63 -4.95 -10.82
N ALA A 302 -19.83 -4.98 -11.44
CA ALA A 302 -21.00 -4.35 -10.85
C ALA A 302 -21.36 -5.00 -9.50
N ASN A 303 -21.37 -6.33 -9.44
CA ASN A 303 -21.74 -7.09 -8.25
C ASN A 303 -20.80 -6.87 -7.06
N TYR A 304 -19.48 -6.75 -7.29
CA TYR A 304 -18.53 -6.38 -6.23
C TYR A 304 -18.88 -5.03 -5.60
N LEU A 305 -19.25 -4.04 -6.42
CA LEU A 305 -19.64 -2.72 -5.95
C LEU A 305 -20.99 -2.76 -5.24
N GLU A 306 -21.97 -3.53 -5.73
CA GLU A 306 -23.28 -3.68 -5.09
C GLU A 306 -23.17 -4.28 -3.68
N ILE A 307 -22.41 -5.36 -3.55
CA ILE A 307 -22.16 -6.04 -2.27
C ILE A 307 -21.39 -5.11 -1.32
N SER A 308 -20.36 -4.45 -1.83
CA SER A 308 -19.55 -3.54 -1.03
C SER A 308 -20.37 -2.39 -0.46
N ASP A 309 -21.22 -1.76 -1.28
CA ASP A 309 -22.12 -0.69 -0.85
C ASP A 309 -23.05 -1.15 0.29
N LYS A 310 -23.71 -2.30 0.12
CA LYS A 310 -24.66 -2.79 1.13
C LYS A 310 -24.01 -3.23 2.44
N VAL A 311 -22.86 -3.90 2.35
CA VAL A 311 -22.08 -4.27 3.54
C VAL A 311 -21.56 -3.01 4.26
N GLY A 312 -21.11 -2.01 3.51
CA GLY A 312 -20.70 -0.70 4.04
C GLY A 312 -21.84 0.02 4.76
N GLN A 313 -23.04 0.07 4.16
CA GLN A 313 -24.25 0.65 4.78
C GLN A 313 -24.68 -0.10 6.06
N ALA A 314 -24.39 -1.40 6.16
CA ALA A 314 -24.60 -2.17 7.38
C ALA A 314 -23.61 -1.82 8.50
N GLY A 315 -22.51 -1.12 8.19
CA GLY A 315 -21.49 -0.64 9.11
C GLY A 315 -20.12 -1.32 8.96
N ASP A 316 -20.02 -2.38 8.14
CA ASP A 316 -18.79 -3.14 7.96
C ASP A 316 -17.92 -2.55 6.83
N LEU A 317 -17.49 -1.30 7.07
CA LEU A 317 -16.57 -0.57 6.21
C LEU A 317 -15.29 -1.35 5.89
N PRO A 318 -14.67 -2.10 6.84
CA PRO A 318 -13.45 -2.86 6.54
C PRO A 318 -13.68 -3.94 5.47
N LEU A 319 -14.78 -4.70 5.53
CA LEU A 319 -15.09 -5.66 4.47
C LEU A 319 -15.41 -4.95 3.16
N SER A 320 -16.24 -3.90 3.19
CA SER A 320 -16.58 -3.11 2.01
C SER A 320 -15.33 -2.63 1.26
N MET A 321 -14.37 -2.03 1.99
CA MET A 321 -13.12 -1.56 1.41
C MET A 321 -12.21 -2.71 0.96
N SER A 322 -12.14 -3.83 1.69
CA SER A 322 -11.36 -5.01 1.29
C SER A 322 -11.85 -5.59 -0.05
N ILE A 323 -13.16 -5.62 -0.28
CA ILE A 323 -13.78 -6.04 -1.55
C ILE A 323 -13.33 -5.12 -2.71
N ILE A 324 -13.30 -3.80 -2.48
CA ILE A 324 -12.95 -2.81 -3.52
C ILE A 324 -11.44 -2.74 -3.78
N ILE A 325 -10.64 -2.76 -2.71
CA ILE A 325 -9.20 -2.43 -2.73
C ILE A 325 -8.34 -3.67 -2.86
N GLU A 326 -8.65 -4.71 -2.08
CA GLU A 326 -7.75 -5.83 -1.91
C GLU A 326 -8.11 -6.97 -2.86
N GLY A 327 -9.37 -7.41 -2.96
CA GLY A 327 -9.71 -8.60 -3.77
C GLY A 327 -9.04 -9.87 -3.20
N ARG A 328 -9.81 -10.76 -2.59
CA ARG A 328 -9.29 -11.84 -1.76
C ARG A 328 -8.59 -12.92 -2.61
N ASP A 329 -7.35 -13.28 -2.30
CA ASP A 329 -6.66 -14.48 -2.82
C ASP A 329 -6.57 -14.62 -4.36
N ILE A 330 -6.73 -13.53 -5.12
CA ILE A 330 -6.59 -13.52 -6.58
C ILE A 330 -5.17 -13.07 -6.99
N PRO A 331 -4.55 -13.68 -8.03
CA PRO A 331 -3.30 -13.20 -8.62
C PRO A 331 -3.36 -11.69 -8.93
N GLU A 332 -2.24 -10.99 -8.74
CA GLU A 332 -2.16 -9.52 -8.88
C GLU A 332 -2.68 -9.02 -10.23
N LYS A 333 -2.40 -9.74 -11.33
CA LYS A 333 -2.92 -9.42 -12.66
C LYS A 333 -4.45 -9.36 -12.68
N SER A 334 -5.12 -10.44 -12.27
CA SER A 334 -6.58 -10.49 -12.31
C SER A 334 -7.23 -9.54 -11.30
N ARG A 335 -6.54 -9.21 -10.20
CA ARG A 335 -6.96 -8.16 -9.26
C ARG A 335 -6.94 -6.77 -9.90
N ASN A 336 -5.89 -6.44 -10.65
CA ASN A 336 -5.79 -5.17 -11.37
C ASN A 336 -6.86 -5.08 -12.48
N GLU A 337 -7.11 -6.17 -13.21
CA GLU A 337 -8.17 -6.25 -14.21
C GLU A 337 -9.56 -6.04 -13.58
N GLN A 338 -9.82 -6.71 -12.46
CA GLN A 338 -11.07 -6.60 -11.72
C GLN A 338 -11.28 -5.17 -11.22
N ARG A 339 -10.23 -4.56 -10.66
CA ARG A 339 -10.27 -3.15 -10.22
C ARG A 339 -10.55 -2.21 -11.39
N ALA A 340 -9.84 -2.37 -12.50
CA ALA A 340 -10.07 -1.59 -13.72
C ALA A 340 -11.51 -1.71 -14.23
N ALA A 341 -12.10 -2.91 -14.17
CA ALA A 341 -13.50 -3.14 -14.53
C ALA A 341 -14.46 -2.41 -13.57
N MET A 342 -14.20 -2.45 -12.26
CA MET A 342 -14.97 -1.68 -11.28
C MET A 342 -14.85 -0.17 -11.53
N GLU A 343 -13.65 0.35 -11.77
CA GLU A 343 -13.41 1.79 -12.00
C GLU A 343 -14.18 2.36 -13.20
N ARG A 344 -14.53 1.52 -14.19
CA ARG A 344 -15.35 1.93 -15.35
C ARG A 344 -16.84 1.97 -15.06
N ARG A 345 -17.30 1.49 -13.91
CA ARG A 345 -18.72 1.54 -13.53
C ARG A 345 -19.11 2.95 -13.12
N ALA A 346 -20.28 3.40 -13.60
CA ALA A 346 -20.80 4.74 -13.35
C ALA A 346 -20.87 5.08 -11.85
N PHE A 347 -21.09 4.06 -11.01
CA PHE A 347 -21.25 4.22 -9.58
C PHE A 347 -20.01 3.93 -8.73
N TYR A 348 -18.87 3.67 -9.36
CA TYR A 348 -17.64 3.31 -8.67
C TYR A 348 -17.24 4.33 -7.60
N LEU A 349 -17.20 5.63 -7.94
CA LEU A 349 -16.57 6.62 -7.07
C LEU A 349 -17.31 6.80 -5.74
N ALA A 350 -18.64 6.84 -5.72
CA ALA A 350 -19.42 6.95 -4.48
C ALA A 350 -19.25 5.72 -3.58
N THR A 351 -19.25 4.52 -4.17
CA THR A 351 -19.02 3.26 -3.44
C THR A 351 -17.57 3.14 -2.97
N ALA A 352 -16.62 3.55 -3.79
CA ALA A 352 -15.20 3.48 -3.49
C ALA A 352 -14.75 4.54 -2.49
N TYR A 353 -15.34 5.74 -2.48
CA TYR A 353 -14.97 6.86 -1.60
C TYR A 353 -16.17 7.36 -0.78
N PRO A 354 -16.70 6.53 0.14
CA PRO A 354 -17.78 6.94 1.04
C PRO A 354 -17.28 7.96 2.08
N PRO A 355 -18.13 8.84 2.63
CA PRO A 355 -17.76 9.89 3.59
C PRO A 355 -17.51 9.34 5.02
N CYS A 356 -16.65 8.32 5.15
CA CYS A 356 -16.26 7.70 6.42
C CYS A 356 -15.59 8.71 7.35
N PHE A 357 -16.00 8.72 8.62
CA PHE A 357 -15.45 9.55 9.68
C PHE A 357 -15.38 11.06 9.36
N ARG A 358 -16.27 11.57 8.47
CA ARG A 358 -16.20 12.97 8.04
C ARG A 358 -16.26 13.95 9.22
N ASN A 359 -17.14 13.68 10.17
CA ASN A 359 -17.35 14.56 11.32
C ASN A 359 -16.15 14.54 12.28
N GLU A 360 -15.60 13.36 12.57
CA GLU A 360 -14.45 13.18 13.44
C GLU A 360 -13.19 13.82 12.85
N ILE A 361 -12.98 13.67 11.53
CA ILE A 361 -11.84 14.27 10.83
C ILE A 361 -11.95 15.80 10.83
N LEU A 362 -13.14 16.36 10.50
CA LEU A 362 -13.34 17.82 10.52
C LEU A 362 -13.23 18.40 11.93
N ALA A 363 -13.74 17.70 12.94
CA ALA A 363 -13.60 18.10 14.33
C ALA A 363 -12.13 18.13 14.77
N ALA A 364 -11.37 17.09 14.45
CA ALA A 364 -9.94 17.03 14.75
C ALA A 364 -9.14 18.13 14.02
N ALA A 365 -9.42 18.35 12.73
CA ALA A 365 -8.80 19.42 11.95
C ALA A 365 -9.10 20.81 12.55
N THR A 366 -10.35 21.05 12.95
CA THR A 366 -10.77 22.32 13.57
C THR A 366 -10.11 22.52 14.94
N GLN A 367 -10.01 21.48 15.76
CA GLN A 367 -9.37 21.54 17.08
C GLN A 367 -7.88 21.86 17.00
N GLN A 368 -7.22 21.39 15.96
CA GLN A 368 -5.78 21.60 15.72
C GLN A 368 -5.51 22.79 14.78
N ALA A 369 -6.52 23.62 14.51
CA ALA A 369 -6.35 24.79 13.66
C ALA A 369 -5.48 25.84 14.37
N GLY A 370 -4.27 26.05 13.86
CA GLY A 370 -3.28 27.00 14.37
C GLY A 370 -2.43 27.65 13.28
N ALA A 371 -1.48 28.49 13.68
CA ALA A 371 -0.52 29.10 12.76
C ALA A 371 0.55 28.06 12.36
N GLY A 372 0.66 27.76 11.06
CA GLY A 372 1.60 26.77 10.52
C GLY A 372 0.97 25.89 9.44
N ASP A 373 1.76 24.98 8.87
CA ASP A 373 1.26 23.97 7.94
C ASP A 373 0.37 22.97 8.66
N GLN A 374 -0.77 22.65 8.06
CA GLN A 374 -1.74 21.71 8.62
C GLN A 374 -2.00 20.57 7.66
N VAL A 375 -2.16 19.37 8.22
CA VAL A 375 -2.61 18.20 7.48
C VAL A 375 -4.04 18.43 7.00
N SER A 376 -4.30 18.17 5.71
CA SER A 376 -5.64 18.33 5.17
C SER A 376 -6.57 17.19 5.61
N PRO A 377 -7.88 17.45 5.83
CA PRO A 377 -8.88 16.40 6.06
C PRO A 377 -8.84 15.29 5.00
N GLU A 378 -8.59 15.64 3.74
CA GLU A 378 -8.48 14.71 2.63
C GLU A 378 -7.30 13.75 2.78
N LEU A 379 -6.16 14.23 3.28
CA LEU A 379 -5.00 13.38 3.55
C LEU A 379 -5.26 12.47 4.75
N VAL A 380 -5.88 12.98 5.82
CA VAL A 380 -6.27 12.17 6.97
C VAL A 380 -7.16 11.01 6.53
N TYR A 381 -8.24 11.29 5.79
CA TYR A 381 -9.11 10.26 5.22
C TYR A 381 -8.34 9.21 4.40
N SER A 382 -7.43 9.68 3.55
CA SER A 382 -6.62 8.83 2.68
C SER A 382 -5.68 7.92 3.47
N ILE A 383 -5.11 8.41 4.58
CA ILE A 383 -4.29 7.60 5.50
C ILE A 383 -5.17 6.54 6.18
N LEU A 384 -6.32 6.91 6.76
CA LEU A 384 -7.20 5.95 7.42
C LEU A 384 -7.65 4.82 6.49
N ARG A 385 -7.92 5.19 5.24
CA ARG A 385 -8.28 4.25 4.17
C ARG A 385 -7.18 3.22 3.93
N ARG A 386 -5.90 3.61 3.97
CA ARG A 386 -4.77 2.73 3.64
C ARG A 386 -4.17 2.01 4.83
N GLU A 387 -4.21 2.61 6.01
CA GLU A 387 -3.70 2.00 7.23
C GLU A 387 -4.66 0.94 7.79
N SER A 388 -5.96 1.22 7.81
CA SER A 388 -6.92 0.38 8.53
C SER A 388 -8.13 -0.04 7.72
N LEU A 389 -8.30 0.41 6.48
CA LEU A 389 -9.54 0.27 5.73
C LEU A 389 -10.75 0.80 6.53
N PHE A 390 -10.53 1.89 7.29
CA PHE A 390 -11.50 2.46 8.24
C PHE A 390 -11.87 1.56 9.44
N CYS A 391 -11.09 0.52 9.73
CA CYS A 391 -11.31 -0.36 10.87
C CYS A 391 -10.73 0.27 12.15
N SER A 392 -11.60 0.84 12.99
CA SER A 392 -11.16 1.43 14.27
C SER A 392 -10.53 0.41 15.21
N THR A 393 -10.86 -0.86 15.06
CA THR A 393 -10.32 -1.94 15.89
C THR A 393 -9.17 -2.74 15.24
N ALA A 394 -8.55 -2.18 14.20
CA ALA A 394 -7.46 -2.84 13.46
C ALA A 394 -6.25 -3.13 14.35
N LEU A 395 -5.69 -4.33 14.19
CA LEU A 395 -4.45 -4.78 14.82
C LEU A 395 -3.56 -5.43 13.75
N SER A 396 -2.43 -4.81 13.43
CA SER A 396 -1.46 -5.40 12.50
C SER A 396 -0.69 -6.57 13.13
N LYS A 397 -0.03 -7.37 12.30
CA LYS A 397 0.89 -8.42 12.76
C LYS A 397 2.06 -7.86 13.59
N ALA A 398 2.45 -6.62 13.33
CA ALA A 398 3.51 -5.92 14.06
C ALA A 398 3.02 -5.29 15.38
N GLY A 399 1.72 -5.37 15.69
CA GLY A 399 1.12 -4.80 16.89
C GLY A 399 0.64 -3.36 16.75
N ALA A 400 0.59 -2.81 15.53
CA ALA A 400 0.08 -1.47 15.26
C ALA A 400 -1.45 -1.44 15.42
N LEU A 401 -1.98 -0.37 16.02
CA LEU A 401 -3.36 -0.32 16.53
C LEU A 401 -4.16 0.86 15.97
N GLY A 402 -5.44 0.61 15.71
CA GLY A 402 -6.43 1.65 15.43
C GLY A 402 -6.42 2.19 14.00
N LEU A 403 -7.14 3.29 13.78
CA LEU A 403 -7.38 3.87 12.45
C LEU A 403 -6.09 4.31 11.75
N PHE A 404 -5.16 4.88 12.51
CA PHE A 404 -3.85 5.35 12.06
C PHE A 404 -2.72 4.32 12.21
N GLN A 405 -3.03 3.09 12.66
CA GLN A 405 -2.05 2.04 12.91
C GLN A 405 -0.84 2.53 13.72
N PHE A 406 -1.10 3.14 14.88
CA PHE A 406 -0.02 3.56 15.77
C PHE A 406 0.69 2.34 16.38
N ILE A 407 2.02 2.30 16.24
CA ILE A 407 2.85 1.31 16.93
C ILE A 407 2.88 1.67 18.43
N PRO A 408 2.78 0.68 19.35
CA PRO A 408 2.77 0.90 20.79
C PRO A 408 3.88 1.82 21.33
N SER A 409 5.13 1.62 20.91
CA SER A 409 6.26 2.44 21.35
C SER A 409 6.16 3.91 20.91
N THR A 410 5.58 4.15 19.73
CA THR A 410 5.33 5.49 19.21
C THR A 410 4.28 6.18 20.07
N PHE A 411 3.16 5.50 20.33
CA PHE A 411 2.12 6.02 21.23
C PHE A 411 2.69 6.34 22.63
N ASP A 412 3.44 5.42 23.22
CA ASP A 412 4.00 5.60 24.56
C ASP A 412 4.93 6.84 24.63
N SER A 413 5.69 7.08 23.56
CA SER A 413 6.56 8.27 23.42
C SER A 413 5.76 9.57 23.25
N LEU A 414 4.64 9.53 22.52
CA LEU A 414 3.75 10.68 22.37
C LEU A 414 2.99 10.96 23.67
N ASN A 415 2.46 9.93 24.33
CA ASN A 415 1.75 10.03 25.60
C ASN A 415 2.63 10.63 26.70
N ALA A 416 3.92 10.28 26.76
CA ALA A 416 4.83 10.87 27.74
C ALA A 416 5.08 12.38 27.55
N ARG A 417 4.82 12.91 26.35
CA ARG A 417 5.05 14.33 26.02
C ARG A 417 3.77 15.15 25.99
N TRP A 418 2.65 14.51 25.68
CA TRP A 418 1.35 15.15 25.44
C TRP A 418 0.26 14.71 26.42
N ASP A 419 0.61 13.93 27.45
CA ASP A 419 -0.31 13.49 28.52
C ASP A 419 -1.61 12.86 27.99
N LEU A 420 -1.55 12.15 26.86
CA LEU A 420 -2.72 11.72 26.08
C LEU A 420 -3.77 10.97 26.90
N LEU A 421 -3.35 9.99 27.70
CA LEU A 421 -4.26 9.19 28.54
C LEU A 421 -4.86 10.00 29.69
N LEU A 422 -4.10 10.96 30.24
CA LEU A 422 -4.55 11.83 31.31
C LEU A 422 -5.59 12.83 30.79
N GLU A 423 -5.29 13.51 29.66
CA GLU A 423 -6.19 14.49 29.04
C GLU A 423 -7.48 13.84 28.53
N SER A 424 -7.40 12.63 27.99
CA SER A 424 -8.55 11.96 27.41
C SER A 424 -9.36 11.14 28.43
N GLY A 425 -8.81 10.87 29.61
CA GLY A 425 -9.37 9.94 30.60
C GLY A 425 -9.43 8.48 30.14
N ALA A 426 -8.69 8.10 29.10
CA ALA A 426 -8.70 6.73 28.61
C ALA A 426 -7.91 5.82 29.57
N PRO A 427 -8.44 4.65 29.97
CA PRO A 427 -7.81 3.78 30.96
C PRO A 427 -6.56 3.06 30.43
N SER A 428 -6.40 2.98 29.11
CA SER A 428 -5.26 2.33 28.47
C SER A 428 -5.01 2.87 27.06
N ARG A 429 -3.80 2.61 26.54
CA ARG A 429 -3.44 2.88 25.14
C ARG A 429 -4.42 2.23 24.17
N GLU A 430 -4.79 0.97 24.40
CA GLU A 430 -5.69 0.24 23.52
C GLU A 430 -7.07 0.91 23.49
N THR A 431 -7.61 1.29 24.66
CA THR A 431 -8.89 2.00 24.72
C THR A 431 -8.83 3.34 23.96
N PHE A 432 -7.69 4.04 24.08
CA PHE A 432 -7.46 5.29 23.38
C PHE A 432 -7.41 5.09 21.85
N LEU A 433 -6.55 4.18 21.39
CA LEU A 433 -6.26 4.03 19.96
C LEU A 433 -7.39 3.39 19.17
N LEU A 434 -8.24 2.59 19.83
CA LEU A 434 -9.42 1.96 19.20
C LEU A 434 -10.64 2.88 19.19
N ASN A 435 -10.64 3.96 19.97
CA ASN A 435 -11.66 5.00 19.91
C ASN A 435 -11.44 5.88 18.65
N PRO A 436 -12.40 5.94 17.70
CA PRO A 436 -12.21 6.68 16.45
C PRO A 436 -11.82 8.15 16.64
N THR A 437 -12.51 8.86 17.54
CA THR A 437 -12.29 10.29 17.79
C THR A 437 -10.88 10.53 18.34
N GLN A 438 -10.46 9.78 19.35
CA GLN A 438 -9.14 9.94 19.97
C GLN A 438 -8.02 9.53 19.02
N SER A 439 -8.18 8.43 18.30
CA SER A 439 -7.23 7.94 17.29
C SER A 439 -7.01 8.96 16.18
N ILE A 440 -8.10 9.55 15.65
CA ILE A 440 -8.03 10.57 14.60
C ILE A 440 -7.42 11.87 15.11
N SER A 441 -7.86 12.36 16.28
CA SER A 441 -7.29 13.58 16.87
C SER A 441 -5.79 13.45 17.14
N LEU A 442 -5.32 12.28 17.60
CA LEU A 442 -3.90 12.02 17.77
C LEU A 442 -3.14 12.02 16.44
N GLY A 443 -3.70 11.39 15.40
CA GLY A 443 -3.10 11.39 14.06
C GLY A 443 -2.95 12.80 13.49
N VAL A 444 -3.99 13.63 13.58
CA VAL A 444 -3.96 15.03 13.13
C VAL A 444 -2.91 15.83 13.90
N ARG A 445 -2.92 15.74 15.23
CA ARG A 445 -1.92 16.40 16.09
C ARG A 445 -0.50 15.96 15.76
N TRP A 446 -0.28 14.67 15.56
CA TRP A 446 1.03 14.13 15.21
C TRP A 446 1.56 14.66 13.88
N PHE A 447 0.71 14.73 12.85
CA PHE A 447 1.12 15.31 11.58
C PHE A 447 1.48 16.80 11.71
N ASN A 448 0.67 17.57 12.43
CA ASN A 448 0.85 19.02 12.56
C ASN A 448 2.04 19.40 13.46
N GLU A 449 2.24 18.69 14.58
CA GLU A 449 3.27 19.03 15.56
C GLU A 449 4.64 18.37 15.28
N GLU A 450 4.71 17.27 14.51
CA GLU A 450 5.96 16.53 14.26
C GLU A 450 6.27 16.38 12.78
N LEU A 451 5.40 15.68 12.03
CA LEU A 451 5.76 15.19 10.70
C LEU A 451 5.90 16.31 9.66
N LEU A 452 4.98 17.28 9.66
CA LEU A 452 5.07 18.44 8.77
C LEU A 452 6.25 19.35 9.16
N PRO A 453 6.46 19.71 10.44
CA PRO A 453 7.64 20.46 10.88
C PRO A 453 8.99 19.82 10.53
N HIS A 454 9.15 18.50 10.64
CA HIS A 454 10.39 17.79 10.25
C HIS A 454 10.76 17.96 8.77
N HIS A 455 9.81 18.41 7.94
CA HIS A 455 9.92 18.46 6.50
C HIS A 455 9.53 19.80 5.91
N ASP A 456 9.55 20.87 6.70
CA ASP A 456 9.23 22.24 6.25
C ASP A 456 7.86 22.31 5.53
N GLY A 457 6.87 21.60 6.06
CA GLY A 457 5.51 21.53 5.49
C GLY A 457 5.35 20.57 4.30
N HIS A 458 6.42 19.88 3.88
CA HIS A 458 6.37 19.04 2.68
C HIS A 458 5.59 17.73 2.91
N VAL A 459 4.28 17.79 2.60
CA VAL A 459 3.28 16.74 2.81
C VAL A 459 3.72 15.35 2.36
N LEU A 460 4.34 15.22 1.18
CA LEU A 460 4.75 13.92 0.67
C LEU A 460 5.83 13.26 1.55
N PHE A 461 6.74 14.03 2.14
CA PHE A 461 7.77 13.47 3.01
C PHE A 461 7.20 13.15 4.39
N ALA A 462 6.29 13.98 4.91
CA ALA A 462 5.57 13.69 6.16
C ALA A 462 4.77 12.39 6.08
N LEU A 463 4.11 12.15 4.93
CA LEU A 463 3.43 10.89 4.66
C LEU A 463 4.39 9.70 4.60
N MET A 464 5.58 9.85 4.01
CA MET A 464 6.58 8.79 4.02
C MET A 464 7.13 8.55 5.43
N GLU A 465 7.32 9.59 6.23
CA GLU A 465 7.82 9.49 7.61
C GLU A 465 6.84 8.72 8.49
N HIS A 466 5.54 8.97 8.35
CA HIS A 466 4.49 8.22 9.04
C HIS A 466 4.68 6.70 8.91
N ASN A 467 5.00 6.21 7.71
CA ASN A 467 5.11 4.78 7.41
C ASN A 467 6.54 4.22 7.60
N ALA A 468 7.58 4.98 7.23
CA ALA A 468 8.96 4.50 7.21
C ALA A 468 9.85 5.05 8.32
N GLY A 469 9.41 6.08 9.04
CA GLY A 469 10.18 6.80 10.05
C GLY A 469 11.21 7.78 9.48
N LEU A 470 11.56 8.77 10.29
CA LEU A 470 12.35 9.95 9.89
C LEU A 470 13.72 9.59 9.30
N GLY A 471 14.43 8.65 9.94
CA GLY A 471 15.78 8.25 9.52
C GLY A 471 15.85 7.75 8.08
N ASN A 472 14.87 6.93 7.68
CA ASN A 472 14.77 6.40 6.32
C ASN A 472 14.48 7.52 5.31
N VAL A 473 13.50 8.38 5.62
CA VAL A 473 13.11 9.49 4.73
C VAL A 473 14.26 10.47 4.54
N LEU A 474 15.01 10.82 5.59
CA LEU A 474 16.18 11.69 5.46
C LEU A 474 17.27 11.08 4.58
N GLN A 475 17.48 9.75 4.64
CA GLN A 475 18.42 9.07 3.76
C GLN A 475 17.97 9.13 2.29
N TRP A 476 16.68 8.89 2.02
CA TRP A 476 16.15 8.94 0.66
C TRP A 476 16.13 10.36 0.09
N LYS A 477 15.78 11.36 0.90
CA LYS A 477 15.85 12.79 0.52
C LYS A 477 17.26 13.18 0.06
N ARG A 478 18.31 12.71 0.74
CA ARG A 478 19.70 12.95 0.31
C ARG A 478 19.96 12.35 -1.08
N TYR A 479 19.58 11.08 -1.29
CA TYR A 479 19.72 10.42 -2.59
C TYR A 479 19.02 11.19 -3.73
N TRP A 480 17.77 11.62 -3.53
CA TRP A 480 17.05 12.38 -4.55
C TRP A 480 17.63 13.78 -4.77
N LYS A 481 18.13 14.43 -3.70
CA LYS A 481 18.81 15.72 -3.78
C LYS A 481 20.09 15.62 -4.62
N ASP A 482 20.90 14.59 -4.39
CA ASP A 482 22.17 14.37 -5.11
C ASP A 482 21.93 14.13 -6.62
N LEU A 483 20.77 13.56 -6.98
CA LEU A 483 20.34 13.41 -8.38
C LEU A 483 19.65 14.65 -8.98
N GLY A 484 19.41 15.71 -8.19
CA GLY A 484 18.64 16.87 -8.62
C GLY A 484 17.15 16.56 -8.87
N ARG A 485 16.58 15.58 -8.15
CA ARG A 485 15.21 15.07 -8.32
C ARG A 485 14.30 15.33 -7.12
N LEU A 486 14.70 16.22 -6.22
CA LEU A 486 13.95 16.47 -4.98
C LEU A 486 12.56 17.11 -5.21
N GLU A 487 12.33 17.73 -6.37
CA GLU A 487 11.04 18.32 -6.75
C GLU A 487 10.20 17.42 -7.67
N ASP A 488 10.74 16.29 -8.11
CA ASP A 488 10.06 15.36 -9.02
C ASP A 488 9.29 14.33 -8.20
N VAL A 489 8.04 14.67 -7.83
CA VAL A 489 7.21 13.85 -6.93
C VAL A 489 6.94 12.46 -7.50
N GLU A 490 6.86 12.34 -8.83
CA GLU A 490 6.66 11.06 -9.53
C GLU A 490 7.88 10.18 -9.40
N TYR A 491 9.07 10.73 -9.66
CA TYR A 491 10.32 10.01 -9.53
C TYR A 491 10.58 9.61 -8.07
N ILE A 492 10.33 10.53 -7.13
CA ILE A 492 10.43 10.29 -5.70
C ILE A 492 9.56 9.08 -5.32
N ILE A 493 8.26 9.10 -5.64
CA ILE A 493 7.32 8.02 -5.29
C ILE A 493 7.75 6.70 -5.92
N GLU A 494 8.13 6.67 -7.20
CA GLU A 494 8.51 5.43 -7.89
C GLU A 494 9.81 4.81 -7.32
N THR A 495 10.71 5.65 -6.80
CA THR A 495 12.03 5.24 -6.34
C THR A 495 12.17 5.16 -4.82
N ILE A 496 11.06 5.22 -4.07
CA ILE A 496 11.05 4.89 -2.63
C ILE A 496 11.61 3.46 -2.47
N ARG A 497 12.72 3.35 -1.73
CA ARG A 497 13.49 2.11 -1.64
C ARG A 497 12.70 0.98 -0.96
N ALA A 498 11.98 1.31 0.12
CA ALA A 498 11.09 0.35 0.78
C ALA A 498 9.82 0.12 -0.04
N ARG A 499 9.62 -1.10 -0.58
CA ARG A 499 8.46 -1.45 -1.42
C ARG A 499 7.12 -1.18 -0.73
N GLU A 500 7.00 -1.54 0.55
CA GLU A 500 5.78 -1.30 1.34
C GLU A 500 5.45 0.20 1.39
N THR A 501 6.42 1.03 1.77
CA THR A 501 6.28 2.50 1.79
C THR A 501 6.02 3.08 0.40
N ARG A 502 6.63 2.52 -0.65
CA ARG A 502 6.39 2.90 -2.05
C ARG A 502 4.92 2.73 -2.41
N LEU A 503 4.39 1.53 -2.15
CA LEU A 503 3.00 1.19 -2.44
C LEU A 503 2.03 2.01 -1.57
N PHE A 504 2.31 2.12 -0.28
CA PHE A 504 1.53 2.92 0.67
C PHE A 504 1.45 4.39 0.22
N THR A 505 2.60 5.01 -0.05
CA THR A 505 2.67 6.42 -0.46
C THR A 505 1.95 6.64 -1.77
N ARG A 506 2.23 5.83 -2.80
CA ARG A 506 1.58 5.92 -4.12
C ARG A 506 0.06 5.82 -4.02
N ARG A 507 -0.44 4.85 -3.25
CA ARG A 507 -1.88 4.60 -3.08
C ARG A 507 -2.56 5.70 -2.27
N THR A 508 -1.94 6.17 -1.19
CA THR A 508 -2.46 7.26 -0.35
C THR A 508 -2.48 8.58 -1.12
N VAL A 509 -1.46 8.86 -1.93
CA VAL A 509 -1.45 10.04 -2.81
C VAL A 509 -2.55 9.94 -3.88
N ALA A 510 -2.79 8.77 -4.47
CA ALA A 510 -3.91 8.58 -5.38
C ALA A 510 -5.25 8.87 -4.71
N ASP A 511 -5.48 8.35 -3.50
CA ASP A 511 -6.70 8.65 -2.74
C ASP A 511 -6.81 10.13 -2.41
N LEU A 512 -5.72 10.77 -1.97
CA LEU A 512 -5.70 12.20 -1.67
C LEU A 512 -6.13 13.03 -2.89
N MET A 513 -5.60 12.71 -4.06
CA MET A 513 -5.96 13.39 -5.30
C MET A 513 -7.44 13.21 -5.63
N VAL A 514 -8.01 12.01 -5.46
CA VAL A 514 -9.44 11.76 -5.69
C VAL A 514 -10.28 12.51 -4.66
N VAL A 515 -9.96 12.40 -3.37
CA VAL A 515 -10.74 12.98 -2.26
C VAL A 515 -10.73 14.52 -2.31
N ASP A 516 -9.60 15.15 -2.65
CA ASP A 516 -9.52 16.60 -2.91
C ASP A 516 -10.39 17.01 -4.10
N ALA A 517 -10.31 16.25 -5.19
CA ALA A 517 -11.01 16.55 -6.42
C ALA A 517 -12.54 16.47 -6.27
N ILE A 518 -13.03 15.38 -5.66
CA ILE A 518 -14.47 15.18 -5.41
C ILE A 518 -15.01 16.14 -4.35
N GLY A 519 -14.14 16.77 -3.56
CA GLY A 519 -14.52 17.75 -2.53
C GLY A 519 -15.24 17.11 -1.36
N LEU A 520 -14.81 15.93 -0.90
CA LEU A 520 -15.49 15.16 0.16
C LEU A 520 -15.62 15.94 1.48
N PHE A 521 -14.66 16.83 1.74
CA PHE A 521 -14.56 17.66 2.94
C PHE A 521 -14.81 19.15 2.67
N LYS A 522 -15.29 19.49 1.47
CA LYS A 522 -15.74 20.85 1.11
C LYS A 522 -17.24 20.94 1.39
N ASP A 523 -17.72 22.10 1.81
CA ASP A 523 -19.13 22.34 2.17
C ASP A 523 -20.02 22.64 0.95
#